data_AF-A0A924H858-F1
#
_entry.id   AF-A0A924H858-F1
#
_cell.length_a   1.000
_cell.length_b   1.000
_cell.length_c   1.000
_cell.angle_alpha   90.00
_cell.angle_beta   90.00
_cell.angle_gamma   90.00
#
_symmetry.space_group_name_H-M   'P 1'
#
loop_
_entity.id
_entity.type
_entity.pdbx_description
1 polymer ?
#
loop_
_entity_poly.entity_id
_entity_poly.type
_entity_poly.pdbx_seq_one_letter_code
_entity_poly.pdbx_strand_id
1 'polypeptide(L)'
;MNLKKGVISISVAFLTISCVNDSTSDLTEPIAIGNVTYTSRVKAIIDNNCITCHANVPVNGAPMPLTTYDNVKTAIENRGLLDRISRQNGQPGLMPNGGPRMPQTNIDLIVRWNTEGLQQ
;
A
#
# COMPACT_ATOMS: atom_id res chain seq x y z
N MET A 1 -42.64 43.92 51.47
CA MET A 1 -42.57 42.59 50.82
C MET A 1 -41.67 42.71 49.60
N ASN A 2 -40.75 41.77 49.48
CA ASN A 2 -39.48 41.88 48.78
C ASN A 2 -39.59 41.91 47.25
N LEU A 3 -38.66 42.66 46.66
CA LEU A 3 -38.41 42.87 45.24
C LEU A 3 -38.22 41.54 44.49
N LYS A 4 -39.11 41.22 43.55
CA LYS A 4 -38.94 40.07 42.65
C LYS A 4 -38.19 40.48 41.38
N LYS A 5 -37.00 39.91 41.32
CA LYS A 5 -35.96 39.90 40.30
C LYS A 5 -36.51 39.66 38.88
N GLY A 6 -35.96 40.40 37.92
CA GLY A 6 -36.09 40.14 36.49
C GLY A 6 -34.96 40.81 35.73
N VAL A 7 -33.72 40.44 36.06
CA VAL A 7 -32.51 40.94 35.38
C VAL A 7 -32.53 40.41 33.95
N ILE A 8 -32.68 41.32 32.98
CA ILE A 8 -32.52 41.05 31.55
C ILE A 8 -31.05 40.69 31.33
N SER A 9 -30.81 39.46 30.92
CA SER A 9 -29.48 38.86 30.87
C SER A 9 -29.24 38.20 29.51
N ILE A 10 -28.01 38.43 29.00
CA ILE A 10 -27.26 37.65 28.02
C ILE A 10 -27.65 37.92 26.56
N SER A 11 -27.01 38.89 25.91
CA SER A 11 -25.69 38.79 25.25
C SER A 11 -25.73 37.91 24.00
N VAL A 12 -25.88 38.56 22.85
CA VAL A 12 -25.65 37.98 21.52
C VAL A 12 -24.15 37.73 21.38
N ALA A 13 -23.73 36.48 21.54
CA ALA A 13 -22.40 36.02 21.19
C ALA A 13 -22.45 35.41 19.79
N PHE A 14 -22.12 36.21 18.76
CA PHE A 14 -21.73 35.69 17.46
C PHE A 14 -20.38 35.00 17.63
N LEU A 15 -20.40 33.68 17.81
CA LEU A 15 -19.22 32.83 17.67
C LEU A 15 -18.92 32.72 16.18
N THR A 16 -18.01 33.56 15.68
CA THR A 16 -17.36 33.36 14.40
C THR A 16 -16.53 32.09 14.46
N ILE A 17 -17.06 31.00 13.90
CA ILE A 17 -16.28 29.80 13.63
C ILE A 17 -15.32 30.15 12.50
N SER A 18 -14.07 30.40 12.84
CA SER A 18 -12.97 30.29 11.89
C SER A 18 -11.97 29.31 12.47
N CYS A 19 -12.21 28.03 12.20
CA CYS A 19 -11.20 27.00 12.40
C CYS A 19 -10.09 27.27 11.38
N VAL A 20 -8.99 27.88 11.83
CA VAL A 20 -7.71 27.71 11.14
C VAL A 20 -7.30 26.27 11.34
N ASN A 21 -7.53 25.45 10.32
CA ASN A 21 -6.91 24.13 10.24
C ASN A 21 -5.45 24.37 9.86
N ASP A 22 -4.61 24.68 10.86
CA ASP A 22 -3.16 24.59 10.74
C ASP A 22 -2.83 23.09 10.68
N SER A 23 -3.11 22.47 9.54
CA SER A 23 -2.40 21.26 9.18
C SER A 23 -1.01 21.75 8.86
N THR A 24 -0.12 21.66 9.85
CA THR A 24 1.31 21.70 9.62
C THR A 24 1.55 20.86 8.37
N SER A 25 1.92 21.55 7.28
CA SER A 25 2.49 20.92 6.12
C SER A 25 3.64 20.11 6.64
N ASP A 26 3.39 18.82 6.88
CA ASP A 26 4.42 17.81 6.87
C ASP A 26 4.91 17.79 5.43
N LEU A 27 5.74 18.79 5.12
CA LEU A 27 6.72 18.73 4.06
C LEU A 27 7.76 17.71 4.51
N THR A 28 7.33 16.45 4.67
CA THR A 28 8.17 15.40 4.16
C THR A 28 8.22 15.69 2.67
N GLU A 29 9.34 16.27 2.22
CA GLU A 29 9.72 16.15 0.82
C GLU A 29 9.36 14.72 0.41
N PRO A 30 8.68 14.51 -0.73
CA PRO A 30 8.51 13.16 -1.21
C PRO A 30 9.92 12.61 -1.25
N ILE A 31 10.24 11.64 -0.38
CA ILE A 31 11.46 10.87 -0.52
C ILE A 31 11.38 10.48 -1.97
N ALA A 32 12.29 11.01 -2.79
CA ALA A 32 12.42 10.57 -4.16
C ALA A 32 12.85 9.13 -4.00
N ILE A 33 11.87 8.23 -3.86
CA ILE A 33 11.98 6.84 -4.15
C ILE A 33 12.33 6.92 -5.62
N GLY A 34 13.64 6.98 -5.89
CA GLY A 34 14.18 6.96 -7.24
C GLY A 34 13.54 5.78 -7.98
N ASN A 35 13.60 5.81 -9.31
CA ASN A 35 12.92 4.85 -10.17
C ASN A 35 12.89 3.44 -9.55
N VAL A 36 11.69 2.90 -9.39
CA VAL A 36 11.54 1.57 -8.86
C VAL A 36 11.98 0.63 -9.97
N THR A 37 13.08 -0.08 -9.76
CA THR A 37 13.58 -1.08 -10.69
C THR A 37 13.51 -2.47 -10.08
N TYR A 38 13.69 -3.49 -10.92
CA TYR A 38 13.75 -4.86 -10.46
C TYR A 38 14.89 -5.06 -9.45
N THR A 39 16.08 -4.65 -9.83
CA THR A 39 17.30 -4.77 -9.03
C THR A 39 17.27 -3.94 -7.75
N SER A 40 16.70 -2.73 -7.78
CA SER A 40 16.72 -1.82 -6.63
C SER A 40 15.69 -2.17 -5.55
N ARG A 41 14.50 -2.66 -5.93
CA ARG A 41 13.38 -2.84 -4.99
C ARG A 41 12.63 -4.16 -5.16
N VAL A 42 12.24 -4.54 -6.38
CA VAL A 42 11.31 -5.67 -6.56
C VAL A 42 11.97 -7.01 -6.27
N LYS A 43 13.24 -7.20 -6.64
CA LYS A 43 13.95 -8.47 -6.43
C LYS A 43 13.95 -8.88 -4.96
N ALA A 44 14.25 -7.96 -4.05
CA ALA A 44 14.25 -8.25 -2.62
C ALA A 44 12.85 -8.65 -2.10
N ILE A 45 11.79 -8.06 -2.64
CA ILE A 45 10.41 -8.44 -2.29
C ILE A 45 10.13 -9.86 -2.78
N ILE A 46 10.48 -10.18 -4.03
CA ILE A 46 10.25 -11.50 -4.62
C ILE A 46 11.06 -12.59 -3.89
N ASP A 47 12.34 -12.32 -3.62
CA ASP A 47 13.22 -13.27 -2.90
C ASP A 47 12.66 -13.62 -1.52
N ASN A 48 12.18 -12.62 -0.78
CA ASN A 48 11.71 -12.80 0.60
C ASN A 48 10.31 -13.39 0.71
N ASN A 49 9.45 -13.22 -0.31
CA ASN A 49 8.02 -13.54 -0.18
C ASN A 49 7.54 -14.63 -1.16
N CYS A 50 8.29 -14.93 -2.22
CA CYS A 50 7.79 -15.77 -3.32
C CYS A 50 8.62 -17.04 -3.55
N ILE A 51 9.95 -16.97 -3.41
CA ILE A 51 10.85 -18.03 -3.90
C ILE A 51 10.69 -19.37 -3.17
N THR A 52 10.21 -19.38 -1.93
CA THR A 52 9.95 -20.62 -1.17
C THR A 52 9.09 -21.62 -1.96
N CYS A 53 8.11 -21.14 -2.72
CA CYS A 53 7.30 -21.98 -3.61
C CYS A 53 7.64 -21.77 -5.09
N HIS A 54 7.98 -20.53 -5.48
CA HIS A 54 8.30 -20.15 -6.85
C HIS A 54 9.81 -20.18 -7.16
N ALA A 55 10.51 -21.19 -6.65
CA ALA A 55 11.91 -21.43 -6.94
C ALA A 55 12.14 -21.81 -8.41
N ASN A 56 13.40 -22.01 -8.82
CA ASN A 56 13.75 -22.39 -10.19
C ASN A 56 13.01 -23.65 -10.66
N VAL A 57 12.88 -24.62 -9.76
CA VAL A 57 11.90 -25.71 -9.88
C VAL A 57 10.75 -25.39 -8.91
N PRO A 58 9.56 -25.04 -9.43
CA PRO A 58 8.42 -24.71 -8.57
C PRO A 58 7.99 -25.89 -7.70
N VAL A 59 7.53 -25.59 -6.49
CA VAL A 59 7.06 -26.58 -5.51
C VAL A 59 5.73 -26.14 -4.90
N ASN A 60 5.08 -27.03 -4.15
CA ASN A 60 3.84 -26.73 -3.41
C ASN A 60 2.71 -26.15 -4.28
N GLY A 61 2.63 -26.60 -5.55
CA GLY A 61 1.60 -26.18 -6.49
C GLY A 61 1.86 -24.83 -7.19
N ALA A 62 3.03 -24.22 -7.00
CA ALA A 62 3.44 -23.09 -7.82
C ALA A 62 3.58 -23.51 -9.30
N PRO A 63 2.98 -22.80 -10.27
CA PRO A 63 3.00 -23.23 -11.67
C PRO A 63 4.16 -22.65 -12.49
N MET A 64 4.98 -21.77 -11.91
CA MET A 64 6.11 -21.12 -12.59
C MET A 64 7.19 -20.65 -11.59
N PRO A 65 8.45 -20.52 -12.04
CA PRO A 65 9.50 -19.87 -11.26
C PRO A 65 9.27 -18.35 -11.21
N LEU A 66 9.79 -17.69 -10.17
CA LEU A 66 9.86 -16.23 -10.03
C LEU A 66 11.29 -15.77 -9.65
N THR A 67 12.31 -16.49 -10.10
CA THR A 67 13.70 -16.29 -9.65
C THR A 67 14.47 -15.24 -10.44
N THR A 68 13.96 -14.80 -11.59
CA THR A 68 14.61 -13.86 -12.50
C THR A 68 13.69 -12.69 -12.88
N TYR A 69 14.29 -11.60 -13.37
CA TYR A 69 13.57 -10.45 -13.91
C TYR A 69 12.50 -10.88 -14.93
N ASP A 70 12.89 -11.68 -15.93
CA ASP A 70 11.98 -12.10 -17.00
C ASP A 70 10.85 -12.98 -16.48
N ASN A 71 11.09 -13.81 -15.46
CA ASN A 71 10.04 -14.60 -14.84
C ASN A 71 9.01 -13.72 -14.16
N VAL A 72 9.45 -12.74 -13.37
CA VAL A 72 8.55 -11.84 -12.63
C VAL A 72 7.81 -10.92 -13.59
N LYS A 73 8.50 -10.36 -14.59
CA LYS A 73 7.89 -9.60 -15.69
C LYS A 73 6.80 -10.39 -16.39
N THR A 74 7.11 -11.62 -16.83
CA THR A 74 6.14 -12.50 -17.48
C THR A 74 4.96 -12.82 -16.56
N ALA A 75 5.19 -12.97 -15.25
CA ALA A 75 4.12 -13.25 -14.30
C ALA A 75 3.17 -12.06 -14.11
N ILE A 76 3.69 -10.83 -14.15
CA ILE A 76 2.88 -9.61 -14.16
C ILE A 76 2.08 -9.51 -15.45
N GLU A 77 2.74 -9.60 -16.61
CA GLU A 77 2.13 -9.34 -17.91
C GLU A 77 1.13 -10.43 -18.33
N ASN A 78 1.41 -11.69 -18.01
CA ASN A 78 0.72 -12.82 -18.63
C ASN A 78 0.07 -13.80 -17.64
N ARG A 79 0.31 -13.65 -16.33
CA ARG A 79 -0.12 -14.66 -15.33
C ARG A 79 -0.83 -14.08 -14.11
N GLY A 80 -1.15 -12.79 -14.13
CA GLY A 80 -1.99 -12.14 -13.13
C GLY A 80 -1.33 -11.97 -11.76
N LEU A 81 0.01 -11.86 -11.68
CA LEU A 81 0.71 -11.70 -10.40
C LEU A 81 0.12 -10.58 -9.54
N LEU A 82 -0.15 -9.41 -10.14
CA LEU A 82 -0.70 -8.25 -9.44
C LEU A 82 -2.07 -8.52 -8.79
N ASP A 83 -2.93 -9.29 -9.46
CA ASP A 83 -4.22 -9.70 -8.89
C ASP A 83 -3.99 -10.57 -7.64
N ARG A 84 -3.14 -11.60 -7.76
CA ARG A 84 -2.94 -12.59 -6.69
C ARG A 84 -2.35 -11.98 -5.41
N ILE A 85 -1.41 -11.05 -5.55
CA ILE A 85 -0.78 -10.37 -4.41
C ILE A 85 -1.69 -9.29 -3.79
N SER A 86 -2.64 -8.75 -4.56
CA SER A 86 -3.53 -7.68 -4.09
C SER A 86 -4.74 -8.19 -3.31
N ARG A 87 -5.08 -9.48 -3.48
CA ARG A 87 -6.17 -10.16 -2.77
C ARG A 87 -6.08 -9.97 -1.26
N GLN A 88 -7.24 -9.89 -0.60
CA GLN A 88 -7.37 -9.74 0.85
C GLN A 88 -7.23 -11.08 1.57
N ASN A 89 -6.86 -11.05 2.85
CA ASN A 89 -6.76 -12.26 3.68
C ASN A 89 -8.04 -13.11 3.58
N GLY A 90 -7.87 -14.42 3.39
CA GLY A 90 -8.97 -15.36 3.24
C GLY A 90 -9.60 -15.43 1.83
N GLN A 91 -9.22 -14.55 0.89
CA GLN A 91 -9.70 -14.67 -0.48
C GLN A 91 -9.03 -15.83 -1.22
N PRO A 92 -9.79 -16.61 -2.01
CA PRO A 92 -9.23 -17.71 -2.80
C PRO A 92 -8.10 -17.24 -3.70
N GLY A 93 -7.02 -17.99 -3.78
CA GLY A 93 -5.89 -17.67 -4.66
C GLY A 93 -5.01 -16.51 -4.21
N LEU A 94 -5.19 -15.98 -2.99
CA LEU A 94 -4.23 -15.06 -2.37
C LEU A 94 -2.82 -15.66 -2.39
N MET A 95 -1.84 -14.82 -2.69
CA MET A 95 -0.42 -15.17 -2.60
C MET A 95 0.29 -14.23 -1.62
N PRO A 96 1.19 -14.73 -0.75
CA PRO A 96 1.65 -16.12 -0.64
C PRO A 96 0.59 -17.12 -0.14
N ASN A 97 0.53 -18.31 -0.76
CA ASN A 97 -0.46 -19.33 -0.43
C ASN A 97 -0.23 -19.89 0.99
N GLY A 98 -1.30 -19.98 1.79
CA GLY A 98 -1.24 -20.45 3.19
C GLY A 98 -0.58 -19.46 4.17
N GLY A 99 -0.14 -18.29 3.70
CA GLY A 99 0.42 -17.22 4.52
C GLY A 99 -0.52 -16.01 4.62
N PRO A 100 -0.15 -15.02 5.47
CA PRO A 100 -0.85 -13.74 5.46
C PRO A 100 -0.56 -12.99 4.15
N ARG A 101 -1.49 -12.10 3.78
CA ARG A 101 -1.27 -11.10 2.75
C ARG A 101 0.02 -10.32 3.02
N MET A 102 0.76 -10.00 1.96
CA MET A 102 1.92 -9.11 2.06
C MET A 102 1.53 -7.70 2.53
N PRO A 103 2.48 -6.97 3.16
CA PRO A 103 2.29 -5.55 3.47
C PRO A 103 1.94 -4.75 2.22
N GLN A 104 1.03 -3.78 2.36
CA GLN A 104 0.57 -2.95 1.24
C GLN A 104 1.72 -2.24 0.53
N THR A 105 2.71 -1.74 1.28
CA THR A 105 3.90 -1.08 0.72
C THR A 105 4.68 -1.95 -0.27
N ASN A 106 4.77 -3.26 -0.04
CA ASN A 106 5.46 -4.17 -0.97
C ASN A 106 4.65 -4.34 -2.27
N ILE A 107 3.33 -4.45 -2.14
CA ILE A 107 2.42 -4.55 -3.27
C ILE A 107 2.48 -3.26 -4.11
N ASP A 108 2.45 -2.10 -3.45
CA ASP A 108 2.53 -0.80 -4.11
C ASP A 108 3.84 -0.61 -4.87
N LEU A 109 4.97 -1.10 -4.35
CA LEU A 109 6.25 -1.06 -5.06
C LEU A 109 6.22 -1.92 -6.33
N ILE A 110 5.62 -3.11 -6.30
CA ILE A 110 5.50 -3.97 -7.49
C ILE A 110 4.52 -3.35 -8.50
N VAL A 111 3.41 -2.78 -8.04
CA VAL A 111 2.46 -2.05 -8.90
C VAL A 111 3.13 -0.84 -9.54
N ARG A 112 3.87 -0.06 -8.76
CA ARG A 112 4.61 1.11 -9.26
C ARG A 112 5.66 0.70 -10.30
N TRP A 113 6.43 -0.35 -10.03
CA TRP A 113 7.37 -0.90 -11.00
C TRP A 113 6.70 -1.28 -12.32
N ASN A 114 5.51 -1.90 -12.26
CA ASN A 114 4.71 -2.18 -13.46
C ASN A 114 4.30 -0.91 -14.20
N THR A 115 3.82 0.11 -13.50
CA THR A 115 3.42 1.38 -14.12
C THR A 115 4.59 2.20 -14.66
N GLU A 116 5.80 2.03 -14.11
CA GLU A 116 7.03 2.69 -14.55
C GLU A 116 7.74 1.93 -15.69
N GLY A 117 7.09 0.93 -16.28
CA GLY A 117 7.58 0.23 -17.47
C GLY A 117 8.50 -0.95 -17.18
N LEU A 118 8.41 -1.54 -15.98
CA LEU A 118 9.13 -2.77 -15.62
C LEU A 118 10.65 -2.65 -15.81
N GLN A 119 11.24 -1.54 -15.36
CA GLN A 119 12.68 -1.27 -15.49
C GLN A 119 13.53 -2.31 -14.74
N GLN A 120 14.67 -2.72 -15.31
CA GLN A 120 15.53 -3.73 -14.70
C GLN A 120 16.35 -3.18 -13.53
#